data_AF-A0A821KHX4-F1
#
_entry.id   AF-A0A821KHX4-F1
#
_cell.length_a   1.000
_cell.length_b   1.000
_cell.length_c   1.000
_cell.angle_alpha   90.00
_cell.angle_beta   90.00
_cell.angle_gamma   90.00
#
_symmetry.space_group_name_H-M   'P 1'
#
loop_
_entity.id
_entity.type
_entity.pdbx_description
1 polymer ?
#
loop_
_entity_poly.entity_id
_entity_poly.type
_entity_poly.pdbx_seq_one_letter_code
_entity_poly.pdbx_strand_id
1 'polypeptide(L)'
;HLQEQFLEKLGAAVIPTDGYFATHGDTKSEFVYLRGRLAYSAGCYAIRFKIENFTNPYRIFIGCMSSKVDLKKDIFRSSSCVGWFGYNQVYTNGTCISNCQKTGYYSGKIQVNDVLQLILDCTSKQIRLRHERLNTVCTLMVNENLSPFPWQVLIILGGPGDTVRILPNA
;
A
#
# COMPACT_ATOMS: atom_id res chain seq x y z
N HIS A 1 16.61 -3.38 15.00
CA HIS A 1 15.64 -2.68 14.12
C HIS A 1 14.60 -3.69 13.65
N LEU A 2 13.31 -3.42 13.85
CA LEU A 2 12.24 -4.28 13.33
C LEU A 2 12.12 -4.03 11.82
N GLN A 3 12.06 -5.11 11.04
CA GLN A 3 11.91 -5.05 9.59
C GLN A 3 10.49 -5.43 9.21
N GLU A 4 9.87 -4.67 8.30
CA GLU A 4 8.51 -4.94 7.83
C GLU A 4 8.45 -6.22 7.00
N GLN A 5 7.37 -6.97 7.15
CA GLN A 5 7.08 -8.20 6.41
C GLN A 5 5.58 -8.29 6.15
N PHE A 6 5.18 -8.99 5.10
CA PHE A 6 3.79 -9.41 4.93
C PHE A 6 3.46 -10.52 5.93
N LEU A 7 2.35 -10.36 6.67
CA LEU A 7 1.91 -11.31 7.69
C LEU A 7 0.56 -11.93 7.36
N GLU A 8 -0.47 -11.08 7.24
CA GLU A 8 -1.84 -11.55 6.99
C GLU A 8 -2.18 -11.39 5.51
N LYS A 9 -3.03 -12.29 5.02
CA LYS A 9 -3.53 -12.24 3.65
C LYS A 9 -4.98 -12.63 3.54
N LEU A 10 -5.67 -12.04 2.57
CA LEU A 10 -7.01 -12.42 2.16
C LEU A 10 -7.03 -12.67 0.66
N GLY A 11 -7.66 -13.76 0.25
CA GLY A 11 -7.66 -14.23 -1.13
C GLY A 11 -6.41 -15.06 -1.46
N ALA A 12 -6.19 -15.28 -2.75
CA ALA A 12 -5.17 -16.17 -3.27
C ALA A 12 -3.77 -15.53 -3.38
N ALA A 13 -3.38 -14.76 -2.37
CA ALA A 13 -2.00 -14.30 -2.25
C ALA A 13 -1.06 -15.44 -1.88
N VAL A 14 0.14 -15.43 -2.46
CA VAL A 14 1.26 -16.31 -2.12
C VAL A 14 2.34 -15.45 -1.47
N ILE A 15 2.72 -15.80 -0.25
CA ILE A 15 3.78 -15.14 0.53
C ILE A 15 4.76 -16.26 0.94
N PRO A 16 6.02 -16.23 0.48
CA PRO A 16 7.04 -17.17 0.95
C PRO A 16 7.30 -17.02 2.45
N THR A 17 7.98 -18.01 3.05
CA THR A 17 8.25 -18.05 4.50
C THR A 17 9.02 -16.84 5.03
N ASP A 18 9.79 -16.16 4.17
CA ASP A 18 10.55 -14.96 4.55
C ASP A 18 9.69 -13.69 4.72
N GLY A 19 8.44 -13.70 4.21
CA GLY A 19 7.49 -12.59 4.33
C GLY A 19 7.84 -11.34 3.53
N TYR A 20 8.89 -11.32 2.72
CA TYR A 20 9.32 -10.10 1.99
C TYR A 20 8.71 -9.98 0.60
N PHE A 21 8.08 -11.04 0.12
CA PHE A 21 7.60 -11.16 -1.24
C PHE A 21 6.12 -11.54 -1.21
N ALA A 22 5.33 -10.92 -2.06
CA ALA A 22 3.93 -11.30 -2.22
C ALA A 22 3.53 -11.25 -3.69
N THR A 23 2.86 -12.32 -4.13
CA THR A 23 2.33 -12.45 -5.49
C THR A 23 0.86 -12.79 -5.45
N HIS A 24 0.12 -12.26 -6.42
CA HIS A 24 -1.23 -12.70 -6.71
C HIS A 24 -1.20 -14.07 -7.40
N GLY A 25 -1.58 -15.14 -6.70
CA GLY A 25 -1.39 -16.53 -7.15
C GLY A 25 -2.55 -17.15 -7.94
N ASP A 26 -3.73 -16.54 -7.97
CA ASP A 26 -4.88 -17.05 -8.74
C ASP A 26 -4.93 -16.46 -10.16
N THR A 27 -5.51 -17.22 -11.09
CA THR A 27 -5.81 -16.82 -12.47
C THR A 27 -7.12 -16.01 -12.56
N LYS A 28 -7.94 -16.01 -11.51
CA LYS A 28 -9.12 -15.16 -11.39
C LYS A 28 -8.75 -13.71 -11.08
N SER A 29 -9.54 -12.76 -11.60
CA SER A 29 -9.33 -11.31 -11.43
C SER A 29 -9.88 -10.75 -10.10
N GLU A 30 -9.91 -11.54 -9.01
CA GLU A 30 -10.31 -11.04 -7.70
C GLU A 30 -9.13 -10.42 -6.96
N PHE A 31 -9.30 -9.26 -6.34
CA PHE A 31 -8.25 -8.66 -5.53
C PHE A 31 -7.75 -9.58 -4.40
N VAL A 32 -6.45 -9.57 -4.18
CA VAL A 32 -5.82 -10.17 -2.99
C VAL A 32 -5.28 -9.07 -2.10
N TYR A 33 -5.43 -9.25 -0.80
CA TYR A 33 -5.13 -8.23 0.21
C TYR A 33 -4.02 -8.74 1.10
N LEU A 34 -3.09 -7.87 1.43
CA LEU A 34 -1.89 -8.18 2.20
C LEU A 34 -1.74 -7.13 3.30
N ARG A 35 -1.49 -7.59 4.52
CA ARG A 35 -1.27 -6.72 5.68
C ARG A 35 0.15 -6.88 6.19
N GLY A 36 0.77 -5.76 6.52
CA GLY A 36 2.09 -5.72 7.16
C GLY A 36 2.06 -6.28 8.58
N ARG A 37 3.19 -6.81 9.02
CA ARG A 37 3.42 -7.38 10.34
C ARG A 37 3.45 -6.31 11.42
N LEU A 38 4.05 -5.17 11.12
CA LEU A 38 4.31 -4.12 12.11
C LEU A 38 3.13 -3.16 12.23
N ALA A 39 2.88 -2.74 13.47
CA ALA A 39 1.86 -1.78 13.86
C ALA A 39 2.54 -0.49 14.35
N TYR A 40 2.28 0.62 13.65
CA TYR A 40 2.98 1.89 13.82
C TYR A 40 2.08 2.90 14.53
N SER A 41 2.51 3.39 15.70
CA SER A 41 1.71 4.32 16.53
C SER A 41 2.41 5.64 16.83
N ALA A 42 3.73 5.75 16.61
CA ALA A 42 4.51 6.96 16.90
C ALA A 42 5.77 7.03 16.04
N GLY A 43 6.21 8.23 15.68
CA GLY A 43 7.43 8.43 14.89
C GLY A 43 7.19 8.40 13.37
N CYS A 44 8.27 8.22 12.61
CA CYS A 44 8.25 8.23 11.15
C CYS A 44 9.00 7.03 10.59
N TYR A 45 8.33 6.22 9.78
CA TYR A 45 8.86 4.97 9.24
C TYR A 45 8.78 4.97 7.73
N ALA A 46 9.86 4.54 7.08
CA ALA A 46 9.90 4.37 5.64
C ALA A 46 9.98 2.88 5.30
N ILE A 47 9.09 2.41 4.44
CA ILE A 47 9.05 1.04 3.93
C ILE A 47 9.19 1.13 2.42
N ARG A 48 10.17 0.41 1.85
CA ARG A 48 10.46 0.41 0.42
C ARG A 48 9.84 -0.83 -0.22
N PHE A 49 9.11 -0.62 -1.31
CA PHE A 49 8.47 -1.66 -2.11
C PHE A 49 9.01 -1.61 -3.52
N LYS A 50 9.56 -2.74 -4.00
CA LYS A 50 9.86 -2.92 -5.43
C LYS A 50 8.67 -3.56 -6.13
N ILE A 51 8.26 -2.96 -7.23
CA ILE A 51 7.25 -3.52 -8.13
C ILE A 51 7.95 -4.53 -9.04
N GLU A 52 7.87 -5.82 -8.71
CA GLU A 52 8.54 -6.88 -9.47
C GLU A 52 7.75 -7.27 -10.71
N ASN A 53 6.41 -7.19 -10.64
CA ASN A 53 5.54 -7.42 -11.78
C ASN A 53 4.16 -6.78 -11.54
N PHE A 54 3.46 -6.39 -12.61
CA PHE A 54 2.04 -6.08 -12.57
C PHE A 54 1.37 -6.33 -13.92
N THR A 55 0.10 -6.68 -13.88
CA THR A 55 -0.80 -6.78 -15.02
C THR A 55 -1.15 -5.39 -15.52
N ASN A 56 -1.09 -5.17 -16.85
CA ASN A 56 -1.47 -3.88 -17.42
C ASN A 56 -3.00 -3.78 -17.53
N PRO A 57 -3.65 -2.72 -17.01
CA PRO A 57 -3.05 -1.56 -16.33
C PRO A 57 -2.72 -1.79 -14.87
N TYR A 58 -1.71 -1.06 -14.37
CA TYR A 58 -1.29 -1.08 -12.97
C TYR A 58 -2.49 -0.95 -12.01
N ARG A 59 -2.67 -1.96 -11.16
CA ARG A 59 -3.79 -2.10 -10.20
C ARG A 59 -3.29 -2.54 -8.81
N ILE A 60 -2.12 -2.04 -8.39
CA ILE A 60 -1.59 -2.34 -7.04
C ILE A 60 -1.90 -1.17 -6.11
N PHE A 61 -2.52 -1.47 -4.96
CA PHE A 61 -2.77 -0.52 -3.89
C PHE A 61 -1.56 -0.47 -2.97
N ILE A 62 -1.15 0.72 -2.56
CA ILE A 62 -0.14 0.93 -1.51
C ILE A 62 -0.68 1.97 -0.54
N GLY A 63 -0.72 1.63 0.74
CA GLY A 63 -1.18 2.53 1.77
C GLY A 63 -1.14 1.91 3.16
N CYS A 64 -1.99 2.43 4.04
CA CYS A 64 -2.14 1.92 5.38
C CYS A 64 -3.60 1.82 5.80
N MET A 65 -3.84 1.04 6.84
CA MET A 65 -5.12 1.00 7.54
C MET A 65 -4.92 0.94 9.05
N SER A 66 -5.95 1.29 9.82
CA SER A 66 -5.94 1.09 11.27
C SER A 66 -5.81 -0.40 11.60
N SER A 67 -4.96 -0.72 12.58
CA SER A 67 -4.76 -2.09 13.05
C SER A 67 -5.98 -2.66 13.78
N LYS A 68 -6.92 -1.79 14.19
CA LYS A 68 -8.14 -2.16 14.91
C LYS A 68 -9.25 -2.67 14.00
N VAL A 69 -9.04 -2.64 12.69
CA VAL A 69 -10.02 -3.10 11.69
C VAL A 69 -9.51 -4.39 11.06
N ASP A 70 -10.40 -5.36 10.93
CA ASP A 70 -10.08 -6.64 10.30
C ASP A 70 -9.86 -6.49 8.80
N LEU A 71 -8.92 -7.28 8.27
CA LEU A 71 -8.69 -7.39 6.84
C LEU A 71 -9.90 -8.07 6.19
N LYS A 72 -10.58 -7.37 5.27
CA LYS A 72 -11.77 -7.87 4.56
C LYS A 72 -11.79 -7.42 3.10
N LYS A 73 -12.66 -8.04 2.30
CA LYS A 73 -12.89 -7.61 0.91
C LYS A 73 -13.32 -6.13 0.88
N ASP A 74 -12.84 -5.40 -0.10
CA ASP A 74 -13.08 -3.98 -0.31
C ASP A 74 -12.64 -3.06 0.85
N ILE A 75 -11.68 -3.49 1.68
CA ILE A 75 -11.17 -2.69 2.81
C ILE A 75 -10.64 -1.30 2.38
N PHE A 76 -10.17 -1.15 1.14
CA PHE A 76 -9.76 0.13 0.57
C PHE A 76 -10.88 1.17 0.48
N ARG A 77 -12.14 0.74 0.58
CA ARG A 77 -13.32 1.62 0.68
C ARG A 77 -13.71 1.96 2.12
N SER A 78 -13.01 1.42 3.12
CA SER A 78 -13.25 1.74 4.52
C SER A 78 -12.74 3.14 4.86
N SER A 79 -13.41 3.81 5.80
CA SER A 79 -12.92 5.03 6.44
C SER A 79 -11.57 4.87 7.13
N SER A 80 -11.21 3.64 7.52
CA SER A 80 -9.95 3.32 8.17
C SER A 80 -8.76 3.15 7.22
N CYS A 81 -8.99 3.20 5.90
CA CYS A 81 -7.95 2.99 4.88
C CYS A 81 -7.57 4.30 4.20
N VAL A 82 -6.26 4.49 4.00
CA VAL A 82 -5.69 5.63 3.27
C VAL A 82 -4.57 5.14 2.37
N GLY A 83 -4.57 5.55 1.10
CA GLY A 83 -3.52 5.16 0.17
C GLY A 83 -3.80 5.48 -1.29
N TRP A 84 -3.00 4.89 -2.16
CA TRP A 84 -3.01 5.12 -3.60
C TRP A 84 -3.25 3.80 -4.32
N PHE A 85 -4.01 3.83 -5.41
CA PHE A 85 -4.35 2.66 -6.21
C PHE A 85 -4.10 2.89 -7.70
N GLY A 86 -4.39 1.88 -8.52
CA GLY A 86 -4.38 2.04 -9.98
C GLY A 86 -5.28 3.17 -10.48
N TYR A 87 -5.16 3.50 -11.77
CA TYR A 87 -5.98 4.53 -12.43
C TYR A 87 -5.93 5.92 -11.76
N ASN A 88 -4.80 6.26 -11.14
CA ASN A 88 -4.60 7.47 -10.35
C ASN A 88 -5.63 7.66 -9.23
N GLN A 89 -6.19 6.58 -8.71
CA GLN A 89 -7.17 6.65 -7.62
C GLN A 89 -6.45 6.85 -6.29
N VAL A 90 -6.99 7.75 -5.48
CA VAL A 90 -6.54 8.01 -4.12
C VAL A 90 -7.69 7.72 -3.18
N TYR A 91 -7.43 6.89 -2.17
CA TYR A 91 -8.42 6.53 -1.16
C TYR A 91 -8.08 7.24 0.15
N THR A 92 -9.04 7.95 0.69
CA THR A 92 -8.96 8.59 2.01
C THR A 92 -10.35 8.66 2.61
N ASN A 93 -10.48 8.31 3.89
CA ASN A 93 -11.72 8.40 4.65
C ASN A 93 -12.92 7.71 3.94
N GLY A 94 -12.67 6.56 3.30
CA GLY A 94 -13.68 5.78 2.57
C GLY A 94 -14.12 6.39 1.24
N THR A 95 -13.48 7.47 0.80
CA THR A 95 -13.78 8.16 -0.46
C THR A 95 -12.67 7.91 -1.48
N CYS A 96 -13.05 7.70 -2.74
CA CYS A 96 -12.13 7.64 -3.87
C CYS A 96 -12.05 9.01 -4.55
N ILE A 97 -10.85 9.57 -4.63
CA ILE A 97 -10.53 10.78 -5.37
C ILE A 97 -9.80 10.35 -6.64
N SER A 98 -10.43 10.55 -7.80
CA SER A 98 -9.87 10.20 -9.11
C SER A 98 -9.18 11.37 -9.83
N ASN A 99 -9.14 12.56 -9.21
CA ASN A 99 -8.49 13.74 -9.79
C ASN A 99 -7.00 13.78 -9.44
N CYS A 100 -6.18 13.20 -10.32
CA CYS A 100 -4.73 13.05 -10.18
C CYS A 100 -3.95 14.38 -10.04
N GLN A 101 -4.44 15.47 -10.64
CA GLN A 101 -3.73 16.76 -10.60
C GLN A 101 -3.66 17.33 -9.18
N LYS A 102 -4.67 17.06 -8.35
CA LYS A 102 -4.73 17.59 -6.98
C LYS A 102 -3.82 16.84 -6.00
N THR A 103 -3.49 15.59 -6.29
CA THR A 103 -2.74 14.71 -5.37
C THR A 103 -1.30 14.49 -5.79
N GLY A 104 -0.93 14.86 -7.02
CA GLY A 104 0.40 14.66 -7.59
C GLY A 104 0.73 13.19 -7.89
N TYR A 105 -0.26 12.30 -7.78
CA TYR A 105 -0.08 10.86 -7.95
C TYR A 105 -0.44 10.41 -9.38
N TYR A 106 0.52 9.72 -10.02
CA TYR A 106 0.43 9.28 -11.41
C TYR A 106 0.75 7.79 -11.54
N SER A 107 -0.24 6.92 -11.31
CA SER A 107 -0.07 5.46 -11.40
C SER A 107 0.37 5.01 -12.79
N GLY A 108 -0.04 5.71 -13.86
CA GLY A 108 0.33 5.41 -15.24
C GLY A 108 1.82 5.64 -15.57
N LYS A 109 2.60 6.21 -14.64
CA LYS A 109 4.04 6.37 -14.78
C LYS A 109 4.85 5.27 -14.06
N ILE A 110 4.19 4.41 -13.28
CA ILE A 110 4.81 3.29 -12.56
C ILE A 110 5.16 2.19 -13.56
N GLN A 111 6.36 1.63 -13.41
CA GLN A 111 6.94 0.59 -14.25
C GLN A 111 7.45 -0.57 -13.40
N VAL A 112 7.63 -1.73 -14.04
CA VAL A 112 8.31 -2.87 -13.40
C VAL A 112 9.74 -2.45 -13.03
N ASN A 113 10.20 -2.94 -11.89
CA ASN A 113 11.44 -2.55 -11.19
C ASN A 113 11.43 -1.19 -10.50
N ASP A 114 10.34 -0.42 -10.55
CA ASP A 114 10.25 0.80 -9.75
C ASP A 114 10.24 0.50 -8.26
N VAL A 115 10.89 1.38 -7.49
CA VAL A 115 10.84 1.39 -6.04
C VAL A 115 9.94 2.53 -5.57
N LEU A 116 8.92 2.16 -4.81
CA LEU A 116 7.99 3.06 -4.15
C LEU A 116 8.24 2.99 -2.64
N GLN A 117 8.48 4.13 -2.01
CA GLN A 117 8.70 4.23 -0.57
C GLN A 117 7.44 4.79 0.09
N LEU A 118 6.75 3.96 0.87
CA LEU A 118 5.67 4.39 1.75
C LEU A 118 6.28 4.90 3.04
N ILE A 119 5.96 6.13 3.40
CA ILE A 119 6.40 6.76 4.64
C ILE A 119 5.18 6.95 5.52
N LEU A 120 5.16 6.27 6.67
CA LEU A 120 4.15 6.40 7.71
C LEU A 120 4.68 7.39 8.76
N ASP A 121 4.16 8.62 8.73
CA ASP A 121 4.53 9.69 9.66
C ASP A 121 3.41 9.85 10.70
N CYS A 122 3.51 9.06 11.76
CA CYS A 122 2.56 9.04 12.86
C CYS A 122 2.59 10.35 13.66
N THR A 123 3.74 11.05 13.67
CA THR A 123 3.88 12.35 14.34
C THR A 123 3.07 13.43 13.64
N SER A 124 3.20 13.53 12.31
CA SER A 124 2.48 14.53 11.51
C SER A 124 1.11 14.04 11.02
N LYS A 125 0.71 12.82 11.39
CA LYS A 125 -0.57 12.18 11.02
C LYS A 125 -0.78 12.15 9.50
N GLN A 126 0.24 11.72 8.77
CA GLN A 126 0.22 11.66 7.31
C GLN A 126 0.91 10.40 6.80
N ILE A 127 0.56 10.03 5.57
CA ILE A 127 1.35 9.08 4.79
C ILE A 127 1.91 9.76 3.54
N ARG A 128 3.10 9.34 3.13
CA ARG A 128 3.72 9.82 1.89
C ARG A 128 4.10 8.63 1.01
N LEU A 129 3.93 8.78 -0.29
CA LEU A 129 4.43 7.83 -1.28
C LEU A 129 5.48 8.53 -2.13
N ARG A 130 6.74 8.15 -1.93
CA ARG A 130 7.84 8.61 -2.76
C ARG A 130 8.09 7.61 -3.88
N HIS A 131 8.11 8.09 -5.11
CA HIS A 131 8.55 7.31 -6.25
C HIS A 131 10.03 7.59 -6.50
N GLU A 132 10.90 6.60 -6.30
CA GLU A 132 12.36 6.84 -6.30
C GLU A 132 12.87 7.28 -7.68
N ARG A 133 12.52 6.56 -8.75
CA ARG A 133 12.95 6.90 -10.12
C ARG A 133 12.48 8.29 -10.60
N LEU A 134 11.22 8.65 -10.32
CA LEU A 134 10.65 9.92 -10.74
C LEU A 134 11.01 11.08 -9.79
N ASN A 135 11.57 10.77 -8.62
CA ASN A 135 11.81 11.70 -7.53
C ASN A 135 10.59 12.55 -7.17
N THR A 136 9.39 11.94 -7.23
CA THR A 136 8.14 12.59 -6.84
C THR A 136 7.69 12.09 -5.48
N VAL A 137 6.97 12.93 -4.73
CA VAL A 137 6.38 12.59 -3.44
C VAL A 137 4.92 13.04 -3.43
N CYS A 138 4.03 12.12 -3.11
CA CYS A 138 2.61 12.42 -2.89
C CYS A 138 2.33 12.30 -1.38
N THR A 139 1.52 13.19 -0.83
CA THR A 139 1.21 13.20 0.62
C THR A 139 -0.29 13.13 0.82
N LEU A 140 -0.74 12.31 1.77
CA LEU A 140 -2.11 12.23 2.23
C LEU A 140 -2.17 12.44 3.74
N MET A 141 -3.03 13.37 4.16
CA MET A 141 -3.36 13.52 5.58
C MET A 141 -4.28 12.37 6.01
N VAL A 142 -4.02 11.83 7.20
CA VAL A 142 -4.85 10.78 7.80
C VAL A 142 -5.72 11.40 8.88
N ASN A 143 -7.03 11.19 8.78
CA ASN A 143 -7.95 11.56 9.84
C ASN A 143 -7.95 10.46 10.92
N GLU A 144 -7.31 10.71 12.06
CA GLU A 144 -7.17 9.74 13.14
C GLU A 144 -8.52 9.31 13.75
N ASN A 145 -9.56 10.15 13.67
CA ASN A 145 -10.90 9.75 14.13
C ASN A 145 -11.52 8.65 13.25
N LEU A 146 -11.06 8.52 12.00
CA LEU A 146 -11.54 7.55 11.04
C LEU A 146 -10.57 6.38 10.84
N SER A 147 -9.26 6.65 10.89
CA SER A 147 -8.18 5.67 10.85
C SER A 147 -7.28 5.84 12.07
N PRO A 148 -7.70 5.35 13.25
CA PRO A 148 -6.94 5.53 14.49
C PRO A 148 -5.67 4.68 14.49
N PHE A 149 -4.68 5.12 15.27
CA PHE A 149 -3.51 4.31 15.55
C PHE A 149 -3.84 3.00 16.28
N PRO A 150 -2.96 1.98 16.18
CA PRO A 150 -1.80 1.92 15.28
C PRO A 150 -2.21 1.76 13.81
N TRP A 151 -1.33 2.16 12.89
CA TRP A 151 -1.48 1.86 11.47
C TRP A 151 -0.68 0.62 11.08
N GLN A 152 -1.15 -0.11 10.09
CA GLN A 152 -0.40 -1.21 9.45
C GLN A 152 -0.36 -0.97 7.94
N VAL A 153 0.71 -1.43 7.31
CA VAL A 153 0.82 -1.45 5.84
C VAL A 153 -0.32 -2.28 5.25
N LEU A 154 -0.93 -1.77 4.19
CA LEU A 154 -1.90 -2.48 3.36
C LEU A 154 -1.42 -2.44 1.91
N ILE A 155 -1.25 -3.62 1.32
CA ILE A 155 -1.03 -3.80 -0.12
C ILE A 155 -2.22 -4.59 -0.69
N ILE A 156 -2.70 -4.19 -1.85
CA ILE A 156 -3.73 -4.94 -2.59
C ILE A 156 -3.19 -5.19 -3.98
N LEU A 157 -3.16 -6.45 -4.40
CA LEU A 157 -2.73 -6.83 -5.74
C LEU A 157 -3.97 -7.06 -6.60
N GLY A 158 -3.99 -6.44 -7.77
CA GLY A 158 -5.18 -6.23 -8.56
C GLY A 158 -5.45 -7.30 -9.62
N GLY A 159 -4.38 -7.95 -10.10
CA GLY A 159 -4.48 -8.97 -11.12
C GLY A 159 -3.50 -10.13 -10.93
N PRO A 160 -3.76 -11.26 -11.62
CA PRO A 160 -2.92 -12.45 -11.60
C PRO A 160 -1.45 -12.14 -11.88
N GLY A 161 -0.54 -12.61 -11.01
CA GLY A 161 0.90 -12.41 -11.18
C GLY A 161 1.42 -11.03 -10.76
N ASP A 162 0.56 -10.08 -10.37
CA ASP A 162 1.00 -8.86 -9.68
C ASP A 162 1.90 -9.24 -8.50
N THR A 163 3.04 -8.58 -8.38
CA THR A 163 4.07 -8.96 -7.42
C THR A 163 4.78 -7.74 -6.84
N VAL A 164 4.87 -7.73 -5.52
CA VAL A 164 5.55 -6.68 -4.75
C VAL A 164 6.57 -7.32 -3.80
N ARG A 165 7.74 -6.70 -3.68
CA ARG A 165 8.78 -7.07 -2.73
C ARG A 165 9.06 -5.94 -1.76
N ILE A 166 9.04 -6.21 -0.47
CA ILE A 166 9.59 -5.31 0.55
C ILE A 166 11.12 -5.38 0.48
N LEU A 167 11.77 -4.22 0.36
CA LEU A 167 13.22 -4.10 0.37
C LEU A 167 13.74 -3.80 1.78
N PRO A 168 14.97 -4.21 2.12
CA PRO A 168 15.65 -3.76 3.32
C PRO A 168 15.74 -2.22 3.37
N ASN A 169 15.66 -1.67 4.57
CA ASN A 169 16.01 -0.27 4.78
C ASN A 169 17.50 -0.10 4.49
N ALA A 170 17.84 0.88 3.65
CA ALA A 170 19.22 1.24 3.34
C ALA A 170 19.85 2.05 4.48
#